data_AF-A0A436RKP1-F1
#
_entry.id   AF-A0A436RKP1-F1
#
_cell.length_a   1.000
_cell.length_b   1.000
_cell.length_c   1.000
_cell.angle_alpha   90.00
_cell.angle_beta   90.00
_cell.angle_gamma   90.00
#
_symmetry.space_group_name_H-M   'P 1'
#
loop_
_entity.id
_entity.type
_entity.pdbx_description
1 polymer ?
#
loop_
_entity_poly.entity_id
_entity_poly.type
_entity_poly.pdbx_seq_one_letter_code
_entity_poly.pdbx_strand_id
1 'polypeptide(L)'
;MLKLKPRERRFPELSYANPHQPVLTRWFIHSVEGLSGRDRFAALYDFWRRQVVPTGDRVFSRMLELIDVKVRNAVQWPPAALPDTPLVIVANHPFGIGDGIAVLSLVEQLGRP
;
A
#
# COMPACT_ATOMS: atom_id res chain seq x y z
N MET A 1 -39.99 -6.64 6.16
CA MET A 1 -38.77 -6.10 6.81
C MET A 1 -37.56 -6.68 6.09
N LEU A 2 -36.90 -5.90 5.24
CA LEU A 2 -35.66 -6.36 4.58
C LEU A 2 -34.56 -6.44 5.65
N LYS A 3 -34.17 -7.64 6.05
CA LYS A 3 -32.94 -7.86 6.82
C LYS A 3 -31.77 -7.62 5.86
N LEU A 4 -31.25 -6.40 5.83
CA LEU A 4 -29.96 -6.09 5.22
C LEU A 4 -28.92 -6.91 5.96
N LYS A 5 -28.46 -8.01 5.33
CA LYS A 5 -27.33 -8.80 5.83
C LYS A 5 -26.09 -7.91 5.68
N PRO A 6 -25.40 -7.51 6.76
CA PRO A 6 -24.21 -6.71 6.62
C PRO A 6 -23.19 -7.51 5.79
N ARG A 7 -22.67 -6.90 4.72
CA ARG A 7 -21.56 -7.51 3.95
C ARG A 7 -20.41 -7.74 4.92
N GLU A 8 -19.89 -8.94 4.93
CA GLU A 8 -18.70 -9.27 5.71
C GLU A 8 -17.54 -8.41 5.22
N ARG A 9 -17.00 -7.57 6.11
CA ARG A 9 -15.92 -6.64 5.78
C ARG A 9 -14.61 -7.40 5.74
N ARG A 10 -13.97 -7.42 4.57
CA ARG A 10 -12.59 -7.90 4.45
C ARG A 10 -11.66 -7.00 5.25
N PHE A 11 -10.74 -7.59 6.00
CA PHE A 11 -9.78 -6.90 6.88
C PHE A 11 -10.44 -5.90 7.84
N PRO A 12 -11.29 -6.35 8.79
CA PRO A 12 -11.90 -5.47 9.78
C PRO A 12 -10.87 -4.66 10.58
N GLU A 13 -9.65 -5.16 10.74
CA GLU A 13 -8.52 -4.48 11.37
C GLU A 13 -8.07 -3.20 10.64
N LEU A 14 -8.42 -3.03 9.35
CA LEU A 14 -8.10 -1.83 8.57
C LEU A 14 -9.22 -0.77 8.64
N SER A 15 -10.14 -0.88 9.60
CA SER A 15 -11.28 0.04 9.79
C SER A 15 -10.99 1.03 10.93
N TYR A 16 -11.37 2.29 10.76
CA TYR A 16 -11.30 3.29 11.83
C TYR A 16 -12.42 3.13 12.86
N ALA A 17 -13.50 2.42 12.50
CA ALA A 17 -14.59 2.16 13.42
C ALA A 17 -14.17 1.19 14.53
N ASN A 18 -14.44 1.57 15.78
CA ASN A 18 -14.11 0.79 16.97
C ASN A 18 -15.38 0.14 17.57
N PRO A 19 -15.34 -1.13 18.03
CA PRO A 19 -16.48 -1.80 18.68
C PRO A 19 -17.13 -1.03 19.83
N HIS A 20 -16.36 -0.23 20.57
CA HIS A 20 -16.83 0.56 21.72
C HIS A 20 -17.58 1.84 21.32
N GLN A 21 -17.62 2.20 20.04
CA GLN A 21 -18.33 3.39 19.57
C GLN A 21 -19.84 3.16 19.42
N PRO A 22 -20.67 4.21 19.60
CA PRO A 22 -22.10 4.15 19.30
C PRO A 22 -22.38 3.65 17.88
N VAL A 23 -23.52 2.98 17.70
CA VAL A 23 -23.91 2.38 16.41
C VAL A 23 -23.96 3.43 15.29
N LEU A 24 -24.45 4.64 15.59
CA LEU A 24 -24.53 5.73 14.61
C LEU A 24 -23.14 6.22 14.17
N THR A 25 -22.21 6.36 15.12
CA THR A 25 -20.81 6.76 14.82
C THR A 25 -20.14 5.71 13.94
N ARG A 26 -20.30 4.42 14.25
CA ARG A 26 -19.78 3.34 13.42
C ARG A 26 -20.38 3.34 12.02
N TRP A 27 -21.69 3.52 11.91
CA TRP A 27 -22.38 3.60 10.62
C TRP A 27 -21.86 4.76 9.77
N PHE A 28 -21.63 5.92 10.37
CA PHE A 28 -21.06 7.08 9.69
C PHE A 28 -19.64 6.80 9.17
N ILE A 29 -18.74 6.32 10.04
CA ILE A 29 -17.36 5.95 9.66
C ILE A 29 -17.39 4.94 8.51
N HIS A 30 -18.19 3.89 8.64
CA HIS A 30 -18.34 2.85 7.64
C HIS A 30 -18.83 3.37 6.29
N SER A 31 -19.70 4.38 6.30
CA SER A 31 -20.19 5.02 5.09
C SER A 31 -19.09 5.83 4.41
N VAL A 32 -18.35 6.64 5.18
CA VAL A 32 -17.21 7.42 4.67
C VAL A 32 -16.14 6.50 4.10
N GLU A 33 -15.76 5.43 4.81
CA GLU A 33 -14.79 4.44 4.33
C GLU A 33 -15.22 3.79 3.02
N GLY A 34 -16.50 3.43 2.91
CA GLY A 34 -17.06 2.85 1.68
C GLY A 34 -16.96 3.81 0.50
N LEU A 35 -17.37 5.07 0.71
CA LEU A 35 -17.30 6.13 -0.30
C LEU A 35 -15.86 6.48 -0.70
N SER A 36 -14.92 6.41 0.25
CA SER A 36 -13.49 6.62 0.01
C SER A 36 -12.79 5.43 -0.65
N GLY A 37 -13.52 4.37 -1.01
CA GLY A 37 -12.99 3.25 -1.80
C GLY A 37 -12.30 2.17 -0.97
N ARG A 38 -12.59 2.04 0.33
CA ARG A 38 -12.03 1.00 1.20
C ARG A 38 -12.08 -0.39 0.56
N ASP A 39 -13.23 -0.78 0.02
CA ASP A 39 -13.42 -2.13 -0.53
C ASP A 39 -12.50 -2.40 -1.73
N ARG A 40 -12.23 -1.38 -2.55
CA ARG A 40 -11.27 -1.45 -3.66
C ARG A 40 -9.86 -1.66 -3.13
N PHE A 41 -9.42 -0.83 -2.18
CA PHE A 41 -8.06 -0.94 -1.62
C PHE A 41 -7.86 -2.23 -0.83
N ALA A 42 -8.87 -2.72 -0.12
CA ALA A 42 -8.84 -4.01 0.56
C ALA A 42 -8.67 -5.17 -0.42
N ALA A 43 -9.33 -5.12 -1.58
CA ALA A 43 -9.16 -6.12 -2.63
C ALA A 43 -7.76 -6.08 -3.26
N LEU A 44 -7.23 -4.88 -3.54
CA LEU A 44 -5.87 -4.70 -4.05
C LEU A 44 -4.82 -5.19 -3.05
N TYR A 45 -5.01 -4.89 -1.76
CA TYR A 45 -4.13 -5.36 -0.69
C TYR A 45 -4.15 -6.89 -0.57
N ASP A 46 -5.32 -7.52 -0.60
CA ASP A 46 -5.42 -8.99 -0.56
C ASP A 46 -4.70 -9.63 -1.76
N PHE A 47 -4.92 -9.08 -2.95
CA PHE A 47 -4.24 -9.52 -4.16
C PHE A 47 -2.73 -9.38 -4.03
N TRP A 48 -2.24 -8.20 -3.63
CA TRP A 48 -0.82 -7.96 -3.42
C TRP A 48 -0.23 -8.94 -2.41
N ARG A 49 -0.86 -9.09 -1.23
CA ARG A 49 -0.40 -9.98 -0.17
C ARG A 49 -0.33 -11.45 -0.59
N ARG A 50 -1.30 -11.93 -1.38
CA ARG A 50 -1.41 -13.34 -1.74
C ARG A 50 -0.68 -13.70 -3.04
N GLN A 51 -0.61 -12.79 -3.99
CA GLN A 51 -0.13 -13.07 -5.35
C GLN A 51 1.22 -12.41 -5.64
N VAL A 52 1.52 -11.26 -5.02
CA VAL A 52 2.76 -10.52 -5.29
C VAL A 52 3.83 -10.85 -4.25
N VAL A 53 3.52 -10.68 -2.95
CA VAL A 53 4.50 -10.89 -1.87
C VAL A 53 5.21 -12.25 -1.93
N PRO A 54 4.52 -13.39 -2.17
CA PRO A 54 5.19 -14.69 -2.22
C PRO A 54 6.17 -14.87 -3.37
N THR A 55 6.10 -14.03 -4.41
CA THR A 55 7.04 -14.11 -5.54
C THR A 55 8.41 -13.56 -5.18
N GLY A 56 8.51 -12.68 -4.17
CA GLY A 56 9.74 -11.97 -3.80
C GLY A 56 10.27 -10.98 -4.85
N ASP A 57 9.73 -11.01 -6.06
CA ASP A 57 10.17 -10.19 -7.19
C ASP A 57 9.38 -8.88 -7.24
N ARG A 58 10.10 -7.76 -7.10
CA ARG A 58 9.58 -6.40 -7.30
C ARG A 58 8.29 -6.13 -6.50
N VAL A 59 8.26 -6.60 -5.25
CA VAL A 59 7.10 -6.55 -4.34
C VAL A 59 6.55 -5.14 -4.15
N PHE A 60 7.41 -4.14 -3.98
CA PHE A 60 7.04 -2.74 -3.79
C PHE A 60 6.73 -2.05 -5.12
N SER A 61 7.50 -2.33 -6.17
CA SER A 61 7.19 -1.82 -7.52
C SER A 61 5.80 -2.25 -7.98
N ARG A 62 5.47 -3.54 -7.82
CA ARG A 62 4.15 -4.08 -8.16
C ARG A 62 3.04 -3.54 -7.25
N MET A 63 3.34 -3.22 -5.99
CA MET A 63 2.38 -2.50 -5.13
C MET A 63 2.02 -1.14 -5.73
N LEU A 64 3.01 -0.34 -6.13
CA LEU A 64 2.79 0.99 -6.71
C LEU A 64 2.01 0.90 -8.03
N GLU A 65 2.30 -0.09 -8.87
CA GLU A 65 1.55 -0.38 -10.09
C GLU A 65 0.06 -0.67 -9.81
N LEU A 66 -0.26 -1.44 -8.75
CA LEU A 66 -1.65 -1.76 -8.36
C LEU A 66 -2.46 -0.53 -7.96
N ILE A 67 -1.80 0.50 -7.42
CA ILE A 67 -2.43 1.76 -7.02
C ILE A 67 -2.22 2.89 -8.04
N ASP A 68 -1.70 2.58 -9.23
CA ASP A 68 -1.39 3.51 -10.32
C ASP A 68 -0.48 4.69 -9.90
N VAL A 69 0.53 4.40 -9.08
CA VAL A 69 1.58 5.36 -8.71
C VAL A 69 2.83 5.07 -9.53
N LYS A 70 3.33 6.09 -10.23
CA LYS A 70 4.51 5.97 -11.10
C LYS A 70 5.69 6.70 -10.49
N VAL A 71 6.77 5.98 -10.24
CA VAL A 71 8.06 6.56 -9.86
C VAL A 71 8.78 7.02 -11.12
N ARG A 72 9.23 8.27 -11.14
CA ARG A 72 9.98 8.85 -12.26
C ARG A 72 11.32 9.35 -11.75
N ASN A 73 12.36 9.01 -12.49
CA ASN A 73 13.73 9.41 -12.17
C ASN A 73 14.16 10.51 -13.15
N ALA A 74 14.65 11.62 -12.61
CA ALA A 74 15.19 12.72 -13.42
C ALA A 74 16.54 12.36 -14.05
N VAL A 75 17.24 11.40 -13.46
CA VAL A 75 18.54 10.88 -13.89
C VAL A 75 18.45 9.37 -14.08
N GLN A 76 19.48 8.79 -14.72
CA GLN A 76 19.57 7.36 -14.88
C GLN A 76 19.55 6.64 -13.53
N TRP A 77 18.65 5.66 -13.40
CA TRP A 77 18.57 4.74 -12.27
C TRP A 77 18.44 3.31 -12.79
N PRO A 78 19.14 2.32 -12.19
CA PRO A 78 20.14 2.49 -11.14
C PRO A 78 21.41 3.22 -11.66
N PRO A 79 22.22 3.83 -10.77
CA PRO A 79 23.49 4.45 -11.18
C PRO A 79 24.41 3.45 -11.87
N ALA A 80 25.04 3.85 -12.98
CA ALA A 80 25.87 2.96 -13.81
C ALA A 80 27.10 2.39 -13.08
N ALA A 81 27.65 3.12 -12.12
CA ALA A 81 28.81 2.73 -11.32
C ALA A 81 28.46 2.75 -9.84
N LEU A 82 27.80 1.71 -9.36
CA LEU A 82 27.50 1.53 -7.94
C LEU A 82 28.66 0.75 -7.27
N PRO A 83 29.33 1.30 -6.24
CA PRO A 83 30.40 0.58 -5.56
C PRO A 83 29.87 -0.64 -4.79
N ASP A 84 30.70 -1.68 -4.67
CA ASP A 84 30.34 -2.87 -3.90
C ASP A 84 30.50 -2.67 -2.38
N THR A 85 29.84 -1.64 -1.86
CA THR A 85 29.89 -1.24 -0.44
C THR A 85 28.46 -1.03 0.10
N PRO A 86 28.29 -1.00 1.43
CA PRO A 86 27.02 -0.57 2.03
C PRO A 86 26.55 0.77 1.48
N LEU A 87 25.24 0.92 1.30
CA LEU A 87 24.61 2.14 0.78
C LEU A 87 23.73 2.77 1.84
N VAL A 88 23.72 4.10 1.86
CA VAL A 88 22.76 4.90 2.60
C VAL A 88 21.98 5.73 1.59
N ILE A 89 20.66 5.58 1.59
CA ILE A 89 19.75 6.37 0.76
C ILE A 89 19.16 7.47 1.63
N VAL A 90 19.34 8.71 1.19
CA VAL A 90 18.81 9.90 1.87
C VAL A 90 17.67 10.46 1.02
N ALA A 91 16.50 10.62 1.63
CA ALA A 91 15.33 11.20 0.98
C ALA A 91 14.60 12.12 1.96
N ASN A 92 13.86 13.08 1.41
CA ASN A 92 12.82 13.78 2.15
C ASN A 92 11.63 12.82 2.42
N HIS A 93 10.80 13.16 3.41
CA HIS A 93 9.66 12.31 3.81
C HIS A 93 8.32 13.07 3.94
N PRO A 94 7.86 13.78 2.89
CA PRO A 94 6.63 14.57 2.98
C PRO A 94 5.34 13.72 2.90
N PHE A 95 5.37 12.50 2.36
CA PHE A 95 4.19 11.66 2.11
C PHE A 95 4.15 10.40 2.99
N GLY A 96 5.07 10.24 3.94
CA GLY A 96 5.02 9.17 4.91
C GLY A 96 5.29 7.81 4.26
N ILE A 97 4.46 6.81 4.59
CA ILE A 97 4.61 5.41 4.13
C ILE A 97 4.81 5.31 2.61
N GLY A 98 4.16 6.18 1.83
CA GLY A 98 4.32 6.22 0.36
C GLY A 98 5.76 6.47 -0.09
N ASP A 99 6.50 7.35 0.60
CA ASP A 99 7.91 7.62 0.28
C ASP A 99 8.77 6.39 0.53
N GLY A 100 8.50 5.68 1.64
CA GLY A 100 9.21 4.43 1.96
C GLY A 100 9.00 3.37 0.88
N ILE A 101 7.75 3.19 0.44
CA ILE A 101 7.42 2.25 -0.66
C ILE A 101 8.09 2.68 -1.97
N ALA A 102 8.08 3.98 -2.30
CA ALA A 102 8.74 4.50 -3.49
C ALA A 102 10.25 4.24 -3.46
N VAL A 103 10.92 4.54 -2.35
CA VAL A 103 12.35 4.25 -2.19
C VAL A 103 12.64 2.75 -2.29
N LEU A 104 11.84 1.90 -1.63
CA LEU A 104 12.02 0.45 -1.71
C LEU A 104 11.84 -0.06 -3.15
N SER A 105 10.89 0.49 -3.92
CA SER A 105 10.73 0.15 -5.34
C SER A 105 11.93 0.54 -6.23
N LEU A 106 12.68 1.56 -5.82
CA LEU A 106 13.94 1.94 -6.47
C LEU A 106 15.07 0.98 -6.07
N VAL A 107 15.14 0.61 -4.79
CA VAL A 107 16.14 -0.32 -4.25
C VAL A 107 16.01 -1.71 -4.86
N GLU A 108 14.80 -2.18 -5.12
CA GLU A 108 14.54 -3.46 -5.83
C GLU A 108 15.27 -3.55 -7.18
N GLN A 109 15.55 -2.42 -7.82
CA GLN A 109 16.22 -2.36 -9.12
C GLN A 109 17.74 -2.42 -9.02
N LEU A 110 18.31 -2.34 -7.81
CA LEU A 110 19.76 -2.40 -7.59
C LEU A 110 20.32 -3.82 -7.73
N GLY A 111 19.47 -4.85 -7.78
CA GLY A 111 19.91 -6.24 -7.92
C GLY A 111 20.77 -6.73 -6.75
N ARG A 112 20.57 -6.13 -5.56
CA ARG A 112 21.23 -6.50 -4.31
C ARG A 112 20.24 -7.28 -3.43
N PRO A 113 20.71 -8.26 -2.64
CA PRO A 113 19.87 -9.02 -1.72
C PRO A 113 19.22 -8.14 -0.66
#